data_AF-A0A956FHQ4-F1
#
_entry.id   AF-A0A956FHQ4-F1
#
_cell.length_a   1.000
_cell.length_b   1.000
_cell.length_c   1.000
_cell.angle_alpha   90.00
_cell.angle_beta   90.00
_cell.angle_gamma   90.00
#
_symmetry.space_group_name_H-M   'P 1'
#
loop_
_entity.id
_entity.type
_entity.pdbx_description
1 polymer ?
#
loop_
_entity_poly.entity_id
_entity_poly.type
_entity_poly.pdbx_seq_one_letter_code
_entity_poly.pdbx_strand_id
1 'polypeptide(L)'
;MTRILRGWAWLSLALGCGTAGAPGPTASAPLAMASCDRALGCADAPPPVEEPDADPPPTTTPPPPALPGTAPPSIEPPPGPTIDLGTAWVSIDPAAGHAQLTELRRRLAGNLGEDEHALQARMARLHLAIAADPSTPPAEATVQRERARATIEGLLAGQPADSDALLLSLAWLRGQDGDVKGMREVLLRLIREQPTSPFIPHAFMLIGDQLARDDPEAGKRLYERAATFPMPEVVVYAHYRHAWCMLHESERRPDQALELFVRAIDAALQVGTPVAEAPPGTLRIPIDALLLAARRELVVAYAEVGKPGKAWAFFGRVGQDPSHGDLRPEMMLRLAAAYRARGQRDEARLICAELADRAPAAAPSCPGR
;
A
#
# COMPACT_ATOMS: atom_id res chain seq x y z
N MET A 1 -26.36 -7.96 -27.81
CA MET A 1 -25.52 -8.90 -27.01
C MET A 1 -24.36 -9.34 -27.88
N THR A 2 -23.18 -8.71 -27.73
CA THR A 2 -21.80 -9.29 -27.75
C THR A 2 -20.85 -8.13 -27.43
N ARG A 3 -19.97 -8.32 -26.44
CA ARG A 3 -19.08 -7.31 -25.85
C ARG A 3 -17.92 -6.95 -26.77
N ILE A 4 -17.57 -5.66 -26.74
CA ILE A 4 -16.40 -5.03 -27.35
C ILE A 4 -15.21 -5.19 -26.38
N LEU A 5 -14.13 -5.82 -26.86
CA LEU A 5 -12.77 -5.74 -26.33
C LEU A 5 -11.98 -4.80 -27.25
N ARG A 6 -11.48 -3.67 -26.75
CA ARG A 6 -10.30 -3.02 -27.33
C ARG A 6 -9.48 -2.35 -26.22
N GLY A 7 -8.30 -2.93 -26.01
CA GLY A 7 -7.25 -2.43 -25.14
C GLY A 7 -6.53 -1.22 -25.73
N TRP A 8 -5.90 -0.49 -24.83
CA TRP A 8 -5.07 0.67 -25.12
C TRP A 8 -3.65 0.19 -25.48
N ALA A 9 -3.21 0.58 -26.67
CA ALA A 9 -1.84 0.49 -27.15
C ALA A 9 -1.48 1.85 -27.77
N TRP A 10 -0.45 2.51 -27.26
CA TRP A 10 0.28 3.61 -27.88
C TRP A 10 1.75 3.39 -27.47
N LEU A 11 2.58 2.78 -28.32
CA LEU A 11 3.35 3.34 -29.44
C LEU A 11 4.39 4.40 -29.02
N SER A 12 5.62 3.92 -28.83
CA SER A 12 6.85 4.70 -28.90
C SER A 12 7.31 4.80 -30.36
N LEU A 13 7.71 5.99 -30.83
CA LEU A 13 8.89 6.17 -31.70
C LEU A 13 9.19 7.64 -32.05
N ALA A 14 10.48 7.96 -31.86
CA ALA A 14 11.35 8.83 -32.63
C ALA A 14 11.10 10.35 -32.71
N LEU A 15 12.06 11.10 -32.16
CA LEU A 15 12.75 12.18 -32.87
C LEU A 15 14.24 12.18 -32.44
N GLY A 16 15.12 12.31 -33.44
CA GLY A 16 16.56 12.10 -33.32
C GLY A 16 17.40 13.37 -33.10
N CYS A 17 18.68 13.08 -32.82
CA CYS A 17 19.93 13.84 -32.95
C CYS A 17 19.90 15.38 -33.10
N GLY A 18 20.50 16.06 -32.12
CA GLY A 18 21.15 17.35 -32.27
C GLY A 18 22.41 17.40 -31.39
N THR A 19 23.56 17.64 -32.01
CA THR A 19 24.91 17.55 -31.44
C THR A 19 25.42 18.85 -30.79
N ALA A 20 26.30 18.65 -29.80
CA ALA A 20 27.47 19.46 -29.42
C ALA A 20 27.30 20.77 -28.61
N GLY A 21 28.05 20.84 -27.50
CA GLY A 21 28.41 22.08 -26.81
C GLY A 21 28.70 21.93 -25.31
N ALA A 22 29.89 21.41 -24.95
CA ALA A 22 30.49 21.60 -23.61
C ALA A 22 31.14 23.01 -23.55
N PRO A 23 31.27 23.67 -22.38
CA PRO A 23 32.37 23.31 -21.46
C PRO A 23 32.11 23.56 -19.94
N GLY A 24 32.96 22.94 -19.12
CA GLY A 24 33.52 23.62 -17.93
C GLY A 24 33.06 23.13 -16.55
N PRO A 25 33.98 22.67 -15.67
CA PRO A 25 33.65 22.12 -14.37
C PRO A 25 33.68 23.19 -13.26
N THR A 26 32.73 23.13 -12.33
CA THR A 26 32.86 23.79 -11.02
C THR A 26 32.69 22.77 -9.90
N ALA A 27 33.74 22.68 -9.10
CA ALA A 27 33.85 21.90 -7.90
C ALA A 27 32.79 22.30 -6.86
N SER A 28 32.23 21.33 -6.15
CA SER A 28 31.67 21.53 -4.81
C SER A 28 31.71 20.24 -4.00
N ALA A 29 32.07 20.42 -2.74
CA ALA A 29 32.58 19.48 -1.75
C ALA A 29 31.68 18.28 -1.41
N PRO A 30 32.27 17.18 -0.88
CA PRO A 30 31.51 16.11 -0.26
C PRO A 30 31.02 16.53 1.14
N LEU A 31 29.71 16.41 1.37
CA LEU A 31 29.15 16.39 2.71
C LEU A 31 29.52 15.06 3.36
N ALA A 32 30.47 15.13 4.29
CA ALA A 32 30.79 14.04 5.19
C ALA A 32 29.59 13.77 6.12
N MET A 33 29.03 12.56 6.01
CA MET A 33 28.16 12.01 7.04
C MET A 33 29.03 11.68 8.26
N ALA A 34 28.81 12.40 9.34
CA ALA A 34 29.44 12.13 10.63
C ALA A 34 28.97 10.76 11.14
N SER A 35 29.92 9.84 11.26
CA SER A 35 29.80 8.60 12.00
C SER A 35 29.62 8.91 13.49
N CYS A 36 28.48 8.51 14.06
CA CYS A 36 28.36 8.31 15.51
C CYS A 36 28.98 6.96 15.85
N ASP A 37 30.27 6.95 16.17
CA ASP A 37 30.94 5.82 16.81
C ASP A 37 31.48 6.26 18.18
N ARG A 38 31.39 5.32 19.13
CA ARG A 38 31.81 5.34 20.55
C ARG A 38 30.85 5.94 21.57
N ALA A 39 30.16 5.05 22.27
CA ALA A 39 30.63 4.62 23.59
C ALA A 39 29.78 3.41 24.04
N LEU A 40 30.42 2.27 24.31
CA LEU A 40 30.16 1.40 25.46
C LEU A 40 30.97 0.09 25.32
N GLY A 41 31.96 -0.07 26.20
CA GLY A 41 32.29 -1.33 26.87
C GLY A 41 32.78 -2.52 26.03
N CYS A 42 34.10 -2.59 25.84
CA CYS A 42 34.78 -3.88 25.70
C CYS A 42 34.61 -4.68 27.00
N ALA A 43 33.98 -5.85 26.91
CA ALA A 43 34.01 -6.87 27.96
C ALA A 43 34.45 -8.20 27.32
N ASP A 44 35.63 -8.65 27.77
CA ASP A 44 36.20 -9.99 27.84
C ASP A 44 35.79 -11.05 26.79
N ALA A 45 36.75 -11.35 25.92
CA ALA A 45 36.73 -12.54 25.08
C ALA A 45 36.93 -13.81 25.93
N PRO A 46 36.10 -14.86 25.76
CA PRO A 46 36.35 -16.16 26.38
C PRO A 46 37.54 -16.89 25.72
N PRO A 47 38.23 -17.77 26.46
CA PRO A 47 39.36 -18.55 25.93
C PRO A 47 38.91 -19.54 24.83
N PRO A 48 39.84 -19.94 23.95
CA PRO A 48 39.54 -20.85 22.84
C PRO A 48 39.13 -22.24 23.37
N VAL A 49 38.02 -22.74 22.84
CA VAL A 49 37.56 -24.12 23.04
C VAL A 49 38.33 -25.01 22.06
N GLU A 50 39.03 -26.02 22.57
CA GLU A 50 39.63 -27.09 21.76
C GLU A 50 38.53 -27.87 21.02
N GLU A 51 38.57 -27.86 19.69
CA GLU A 51 37.71 -28.66 18.83
C GLU A 51 38.16 -30.14 18.88
N PRO A 52 37.26 -31.11 19.16
CA PRO A 52 37.57 -32.52 19.02
C PRO A 52 37.62 -32.92 17.53
N ASP A 53 38.56 -33.82 17.23
CA ASP A 53 38.93 -34.35 15.91
C ASP A 53 37.77 -34.49 14.91
N ALA A 54 37.95 -33.87 13.75
CA ALA A 54 37.04 -33.94 12.61
C ALA A 54 37.06 -35.33 11.95
N ASP A 55 35.87 -35.90 11.75
CA ASP A 55 35.66 -37.06 10.90
C ASP A 55 36.10 -36.81 9.43
N PRO A 56 36.55 -37.85 8.70
CA PRO A 56 36.97 -37.71 7.32
C PRO A 56 35.80 -37.24 6.41
N PRO A 57 36.09 -36.43 5.38
CA PRO A 57 35.06 -35.85 4.53
C PRO A 57 34.30 -36.94 3.74
N PRO A 58 32.98 -36.79 3.53
CA PRO A 58 32.22 -37.68 2.68
C PRO A 58 32.69 -37.53 1.23
N THR A 59 32.81 -38.67 0.54
CA THR A 59 33.10 -38.77 -0.89
C THR A 59 32.05 -38.02 -1.69
N THR A 60 32.42 -36.85 -2.21
CA THR A 60 31.60 -36.02 -3.09
C THR A 60 31.48 -36.68 -4.46
N THR A 61 30.32 -37.27 -4.73
CA THR A 61 29.88 -37.58 -6.10
C THR A 61 29.66 -36.26 -6.84
N PRO A 62 30.22 -36.04 -8.05
CA PRO A 62 30.01 -34.82 -8.79
C PRO A 62 28.52 -34.66 -9.17
N PRO A 63 27.96 -33.45 -9.08
CA PRO A 63 26.60 -33.20 -9.51
C PRO A 63 26.47 -33.39 -11.03
N PRO A 64 25.29 -33.83 -11.52
CA PRO A 64 25.03 -33.96 -12.94
C PRO A 64 25.15 -32.59 -13.65
N PRO A 65 25.55 -32.58 -14.93
CA PRO A 65 25.75 -31.35 -15.69
C PRO A 65 24.45 -30.53 -15.75
N ALA A 66 24.56 -29.24 -15.41
CA ALA A 66 23.47 -28.29 -15.51
C ALA A 66 22.97 -28.23 -16.95
N LEU A 67 21.66 -28.44 -17.14
CA LEU A 67 21.00 -28.22 -18.42
C LEU A 67 21.14 -26.72 -18.80
N PRO A 68 21.38 -26.41 -20.09
CA PRO A 68 21.56 -25.04 -20.55
C PRO A 68 20.33 -24.19 -20.19
N GLY A 69 20.59 -23.17 -19.38
CA GLY A 69 19.58 -22.32 -18.75
C GLY A 69 18.89 -21.42 -19.75
N THR A 70 17.59 -21.64 -19.92
CA THR A 70 16.66 -20.53 -20.12
C THR A 70 16.46 -19.89 -18.75
N ALA A 71 17.02 -18.70 -18.56
CA ALA A 71 16.63 -17.86 -17.43
C ALA A 71 15.10 -17.76 -17.42
N PRO A 72 14.43 -18.07 -16.29
CA PRO A 72 12.99 -17.87 -16.21
C PRO A 72 12.70 -16.40 -16.55
N PRO A 73 11.64 -16.12 -17.33
CA PRO A 73 11.28 -14.75 -17.63
C PRO A 73 11.16 -13.98 -16.31
N SER A 74 11.75 -12.77 -16.26
CA SER A 74 11.48 -11.83 -15.17
C SER A 74 9.99 -11.54 -15.17
N ILE A 75 9.25 -12.32 -14.39
CA ILE A 75 7.85 -12.07 -14.10
C ILE A 75 7.89 -10.88 -13.14
N GLU A 76 7.66 -9.68 -13.65
CA GLU A 76 7.35 -8.54 -12.79
C GLU A 76 6.23 -8.99 -11.85
N PRO A 77 6.40 -8.89 -10.52
CA PRO A 77 5.34 -9.27 -9.61
C PRO A 77 4.11 -8.45 -9.99
N PRO A 78 2.93 -9.09 -10.12
CA PRO A 78 1.71 -8.34 -10.40
C PRO A 78 1.60 -7.24 -9.35
N PRO A 79 1.20 -6.01 -9.74
CA PRO A 79 0.95 -4.99 -8.75
C PRO A 79 -0.04 -5.58 -7.75
N GLY A 80 0.33 -5.54 -6.47
CA GLY A 80 -0.60 -5.90 -5.40
C GLY A 80 -1.90 -5.14 -5.59
N PRO A 81 -3.02 -5.58 -4.97
CA PRO A 81 -4.27 -4.83 -5.11
C PRO A 81 -3.98 -3.38 -4.75
N THR A 82 -3.98 -2.51 -5.77
CA THR A 82 -3.78 -1.09 -5.58
C THR A 82 -5.00 -0.67 -4.81
N ILE A 83 -4.82 -0.46 -3.52
CA ILE A 83 -5.84 0.19 -2.72
C ILE A 83 -5.86 1.59 -3.27
N ASP A 84 -6.84 1.82 -4.14
CA ASP A 84 -7.03 3.12 -4.73
C ASP A 84 -7.46 4.05 -3.62
N LEU A 85 -6.46 4.69 -3.01
CA LEU A 85 -6.64 5.79 -2.08
C LEU A 85 -7.36 6.97 -2.77
N GLY A 86 -7.70 6.89 -4.06
CA GLY A 86 -8.61 7.81 -4.68
C GLY A 86 -10.08 7.60 -4.34
N THR A 87 -10.49 6.36 -4.05
CA THR A 87 -11.79 6.07 -3.43
C THR A 87 -11.79 6.31 -1.91
N ALA A 88 -10.62 6.62 -1.34
CA ALA A 88 -10.49 6.91 0.08
C ALA A 88 -11.07 8.27 0.46
N TRP A 89 -11.34 9.19 -0.46
CA TRP A 89 -12.01 10.43 -0.06
C TRP A 89 -13.48 10.16 0.24
N VAL A 90 -14.00 10.69 1.35
CA VAL A 90 -15.43 10.61 1.67
C VAL A 90 -16.21 11.20 0.49
N SER A 91 -16.91 10.32 -0.24
CA SER A 91 -17.75 10.72 -1.37
C SER A 91 -19.00 11.41 -0.86
N ILE A 92 -19.54 12.27 -1.71
CA ILE A 92 -20.82 12.92 -1.52
C ILE A 92 -21.65 12.66 -2.77
N ASP A 93 -22.97 12.50 -2.61
CA ASP A 93 -23.89 12.52 -3.76
C ASP A 93 -23.51 13.72 -4.66
N PRO A 94 -23.15 13.49 -5.94
CA PRO A 94 -22.69 14.56 -6.81
C PRO A 94 -23.71 15.70 -6.92
N ALA A 95 -25.02 15.41 -6.92
CA ALA A 95 -26.04 16.44 -6.99
C ALA A 95 -26.03 17.33 -5.73
N ALA A 96 -26.00 16.72 -4.54
CA ALA A 96 -25.82 17.43 -3.28
C ALA A 96 -24.51 18.23 -3.24
N GLY A 97 -23.40 17.66 -3.72
CA GLY A 97 -22.10 18.32 -3.81
C GLY A 97 -22.13 19.58 -4.69
N HIS A 98 -22.77 19.49 -5.86
CA HIS A 98 -22.95 20.63 -6.77
C HIS A 98 -23.83 21.73 -6.17
N ALA A 99 -24.91 21.35 -5.46
CA ALA A 99 -25.76 22.31 -4.77
C ALA A 99 -24.97 23.06 -3.67
N GLN A 100 -24.17 22.34 -2.87
CA GLN A 100 -23.30 22.92 -1.86
C GLN A 100 -22.23 23.84 -2.46
N LEU A 101 -21.59 23.44 -3.57
CA LEU A 101 -20.63 24.29 -4.27
C LEU A 101 -21.25 25.60 -4.77
N THR A 102 -22.48 25.52 -5.30
CA THR A 102 -23.21 26.69 -5.76
C THR A 102 -23.49 27.65 -4.62
N GLU A 103 -23.92 27.11 -3.47
CA GLU A 103 -24.14 27.89 -2.26
C GLU A 103 -22.85 28.54 -1.75
N LEU A 104 -21.73 27.81 -1.65
CA LEU A 104 -20.46 28.38 -1.21
C LEU A 104 -19.96 29.51 -2.11
N ARG A 105 -20.10 29.37 -3.44
CA ARG A 105 -19.76 30.44 -4.39
C ARG A 105 -20.61 31.69 -4.18
N ARG A 106 -21.90 31.52 -3.90
CA ARG A 106 -22.81 32.63 -3.58
C ARG A 106 -22.38 33.33 -2.29
N ARG A 107 -21.98 32.59 -1.26
CA ARG A 107 -21.50 33.16 0.02
C ARG A 107 -20.18 33.91 -0.14
N LEU A 108 -19.25 33.36 -0.91
CA LEU A 108 -17.98 34.00 -1.25
C LEU A 108 -18.21 35.32 -2.00
N ALA A 109 -19.07 35.33 -3.03
CA ALA A 109 -19.38 36.54 -3.79
C ALA A 109 -20.12 37.60 -2.96
N GLY A 110 -20.89 37.19 -1.95
CA GLY A 110 -21.65 38.08 -1.07
C GLY A 110 -20.85 38.69 0.07
N ASN A 111 -19.55 38.38 0.22
CA ASN A 111 -18.70 38.81 1.35
C ASN A 111 -19.40 38.65 2.71
N LEU A 112 -20.02 37.49 2.97
CA LEU A 112 -20.90 37.26 4.13
C LEU A 112 -20.17 37.15 5.49
N GLY A 113 -19.03 37.81 5.67
CA GLY A 113 -18.28 37.88 6.92
C GLY A 113 -17.62 36.57 7.37
N GLU A 114 -17.73 35.51 6.58
CA GLU A 114 -16.93 34.29 6.77
C GLU A 114 -15.52 34.48 6.22
N ASP A 115 -14.57 33.76 6.81
CA ASP A 115 -13.20 33.68 6.32
C ASP A 115 -13.19 33.10 4.89
N GLU A 116 -12.83 33.95 3.94
CA GLU A 116 -12.69 33.61 2.52
C GLU A 116 -11.78 32.38 2.32
N HIS A 117 -10.71 32.27 3.10
CA HIS A 117 -9.78 31.15 3.01
C HIS A 117 -10.46 29.83 3.40
N ALA A 118 -11.23 29.84 4.49
CA ALA A 118 -11.98 28.66 4.94
C ALA A 118 -13.06 28.24 3.92
N LEU A 119 -13.74 29.21 3.29
CA LEU A 119 -14.72 28.97 2.24
C LEU A 119 -14.09 28.31 1.01
N GLN A 120 -12.97 28.85 0.53
CA GLN A 120 -12.23 28.31 -0.61
C GLN A 120 -11.68 26.90 -0.31
N ALA A 121 -11.15 26.65 0.89
CA ALA A 121 -10.71 25.32 1.31
C ALA A 121 -11.86 24.31 1.31
N ARG A 122 -13.05 24.71 1.78
CA ARG A 122 -14.25 23.87 1.74
C ARG A 122 -14.71 23.59 0.30
N MET A 123 -14.63 24.57 -0.59
CA MET A 123 -14.92 24.37 -2.01
C MET A 123 -13.95 23.36 -2.65
N ALA A 124 -12.65 23.45 -2.35
CA ALA A 124 -11.67 22.49 -2.85
C ALA A 124 -11.98 21.05 -2.40
N ARG A 125 -12.35 20.86 -1.12
CA ARG A 125 -12.76 19.54 -0.59
C ARG A 125 -14.01 18.99 -1.27
N LEU A 126 -14.99 19.84 -1.59
CA LEU A 126 -16.17 19.41 -2.34
C LEU A 126 -15.84 19.03 -3.78
N HIS A 127 -14.97 19.78 -4.45
CA HIS A 127 -14.47 19.40 -5.77
C HIS A 127 -13.79 18.02 -5.74
N LEU A 128 -12.98 17.73 -4.71
CA LEU A 128 -12.39 16.40 -4.50
C LEU A 128 -13.45 15.32 -4.25
N ALA A 129 -14.43 15.59 -3.38
CA ALA A 129 -15.47 14.61 -3.04
C ALA A 129 -16.34 14.25 -4.25
N ILE A 130 -16.69 15.22 -5.11
CA ILE A 130 -17.41 14.97 -6.37
C ILE A 130 -16.54 14.15 -7.32
N ALA A 131 -15.26 14.50 -7.45
CA ALA A 131 -14.34 13.77 -8.33
C ALA A 131 -14.10 12.32 -7.91
N ALA A 132 -14.15 12.03 -6.61
CA ALA A 132 -13.97 10.69 -6.05
C ALA A 132 -15.24 9.82 -6.13
N ASP A 133 -16.39 10.40 -6.43
CA ASP A 133 -17.64 9.65 -6.52
C ASP A 133 -17.65 8.75 -7.78
N PRO A 134 -17.90 7.43 -7.64
CA PRO A 134 -17.89 6.50 -8.78
C PRO A 134 -18.94 6.75 -9.86
N SER A 135 -20.01 7.47 -9.53
CA SER A 135 -21.07 7.84 -10.48
C SER A 135 -20.73 9.09 -11.30
N THR A 136 -19.70 9.85 -10.91
CA THR A 136 -19.24 11.03 -11.65
C THR A 136 -18.54 10.62 -12.95
N PRO A 137 -18.95 11.16 -14.11
CA PRO A 137 -18.31 10.86 -15.38
C PRO A 137 -16.80 11.18 -15.37
N PRO A 138 -15.93 10.36 -15.99
CA PRO A 138 -14.47 10.56 -15.92
C PRO A 138 -13.98 11.94 -16.41
N ALA A 139 -14.62 12.49 -17.43
CA ALA A 139 -14.31 13.84 -17.93
C ALA A 139 -14.65 14.92 -16.90
N GLU A 140 -15.77 14.77 -16.20
CA GLU A 140 -16.17 15.68 -15.14
C GLU A 140 -15.26 15.54 -13.93
N ALA A 141 -14.97 14.31 -13.47
CA ALA A 141 -14.05 14.07 -12.37
C ALA A 141 -12.67 14.71 -12.61
N THR A 142 -12.18 14.69 -13.85
CA THR A 142 -10.95 15.39 -14.25
C THR A 142 -11.06 16.90 -14.08
N VAL A 143 -12.13 17.53 -14.59
CA VAL A 143 -12.38 18.97 -14.41
C VAL A 143 -12.49 19.34 -12.92
N GLN A 144 -13.16 18.53 -12.11
CA GLN A 144 -13.29 18.78 -10.67
C GLN A 144 -11.94 18.67 -9.95
N ARG A 145 -11.08 17.68 -10.29
CA ARG A 145 -9.71 17.58 -9.77
C ARG A 145 -8.86 18.79 -10.12
N GLU A 146 -8.91 19.26 -11.36
CA GLU A 146 -8.17 20.44 -11.80
C GLU A 146 -8.60 21.71 -11.06
N ARG A 147 -9.92 21.89 -10.85
CA ARG A 147 -10.46 22.98 -10.04
C ARG A 147 -9.99 22.92 -8.59
N ALA A 148 -10.08 21.74 -7.97
CA ALA A 148 -9.58 21.53 -6.62
C ALA A 148 -8.09 21.89 -6.52
N ARG A 149 -7.26 21.39 -7.45
CA ARG A 149 -5.83 21.66 -7.51
C ARG A 149 -5.53 23.16 -7.60
N ALA A 150 -6.15 23.86 -8.55
CA ALA A 150 -5.95 25.29 -8.75
C ALA A 150 -6.36 26.11 -7.50
N THR A 151 -7.48 25.76 -6.85
CA THR A 151 -7.89 26.41 -5.60
C THR A 151 -6.90 26.15 -4.47
N ILE A 152 -6.44 24.90 -4.29
CA ILE A 152 -5.48 24.54 -3.24
C ILE A 152 -4.14 25.25 -3.45
N GLU A 153 -3.63 25.30 -4.68
CA GLU A 153 -2.38 25.98 -5.00
C GLU A 153 -2.47 27.50 -4.75
N GLY A 154 -3.61 28.12 -5.09
CA GLY A 154 -3.87 29.53 -4.78
C GLY A 154 -3.87 29.82 -3.27
N LEU A 155 -4.52 28.96 -2.47
CA LEU A 155 -4.56 29.07 -1.01
C LEU A 155 -3.14 28.98 -0.40
N LEU A 156 -2.37 27.97 -0.83
CA LEU A 156 -1.01 27.74 -0.33
C LEU A 156 0.00 28.82 -0.75
N ALA A 157 -0.27 29.59 -1.81
CA ALA A 157 0.54 30.72 -2.21
C ALA A 157 0.29 31.98 -1.36
N GLY A 158 -0.94 32.14 -0.84
CA GLY A 158 -1.35 33.31 -0.05
C GLY A 158 -0.93 33.26 1.43
N GLN A 159 -0.93 32.07 2.05
CA GLN A 159 -0.46 31.87 3.43
C GLN A 159 0.24 30.50 3.59
N PRO A 160 1.56 30.47 3.84
CA PRO A 160 2.32 29.21 3.82
C PRO A 160 2.21 28.35 5.09
N ALA A 161 1.67 28.88 6.21
CA ALA A 161 1.92 28.30 7.54
C ALA A 161 0.90 27.25 8.03
N ASP A 162 -0.39 27.33 7.67
CA ASP A 162 -1.43 26.69 8.48
C ASP A 162 -2.44 25.82 7.70
N SER A 163 -1.97 24.99 6.77
CA SER A 163 -2.91 24.02 6.20
C SER A 163 -2.27 22.70 5.72
N ASP A 164 -1.74 21.94 6.67
CA ASP A 164 -1.37 20.53 6.51
C ASP A 164 -2.37 19.71 5.68
N ALA A 165 -3.67 19.88 5.93
CA ALA A 165 -4.73 19.20 5.19
C ALA A 165 -4.70 19.55 3.69
N LEU A 166 -4.43 20.81 3.35
CA LEU A 166 -4.31 21.26 1.96
C LEU A 166 -3.03 20.72 1.32
N LEU A 167 -1.91 20.64 2.06
CA LEU A 167 -0.69 20.00 1.57
C LEU A 167 -0.92 18.52 1.30
N LEU A 168 -1.59 17.79 2.19
CA LEU A 168 -1.93 16.39 1.97
C LEU A 168 -2.85 16.24 0.74
N SER A 169 -3.89 17.07 0.61
CA SER A 169 -4.79 17.04 -0.55
C SER A 169 -4.06 17.34 -1.86
N LEU A 170 -3.15 18.32 -1.88
CA LEU A 170 -2.36 18.64 -3.06
C LEU A 170 -1.42 17.50 -3.45
N ALA A 171 -0.76 16.89 -2.46
CA ALA A 171 0.09 15.73 -2.69
C ALA A 171 -0.70 14.58 -3.31
N TRP A 172 -1.87 14.26 -2.75
CA TRP A 172 -2.74 13.21 -3.29
C TRP A 172 -3.15 13.52 -4.74
N LEU A 173 -3.57 14.75 -5.04
CA LEU A 173 -3.93 15.17 -6.41
C LEU A 173 -2.77 14.96 -7.39
N ARG A 174 -1.55 15.39 -7.02
CA ARG A 174 -0.35 15.19 -7.85
C ARG A 174 -0.07 13.71 -8.07
N GLY A 175 -0.21 12.88 -7.05
CA GLY A 175 -0.06 11.44 -7.17
C GLY A 175 -1.04 10.81 -8.17
N GLN A 176 -2.31 11.24 -8.14
CA GLN A 176 -3.36 10.78 -9.06
C GLN A 176 -3.10 11.20 -10.51
N ASP A 177 -2.45 12.35 -10.71
CA ASP A 177 -2.04 12.82 -12.04
C ASP A 177 -0.75 12.15 -12.54
N GLY A 178 -0.13 11.29 -11.72
CA GLY A 178 1.16 10.66 -12.03
C GLY A 178 2.37 11.56 -11.78
N ASP A 179 2.19 12.77 -11.23
CA ASP A 179 3.27 13.64 -10.75
C ASP A 179 3.80 13.14 -9.39
N VAL A 180 4.43 11.97 -9.43
CA VAL A 180 4.99 11.28 -8.27
C VAL A 180 6.09 12.12 -7.60
N LYS A 181 6.86 12.87 -8.39
CA LYS A 181 7.92 13.75 -7.89
C LYS A 181 7.32 14.92 -7.11
N GLY A 182 6.38 15.64 -7.70
CA GLY A 182 5.72 16.77 -7.03
C GLY A 182 4.91 16.34 -5.82
N MET A 183 4.24 15.18 -5.87
CA MET A 183 3.62 14.58 -4.67
C MET A 183 4.62 14.46 -3.53
N ARG A 184 5.80 13.88 -3.79
CA ARG A 184 6.83 13.67 -2.76
C ARG A 184 7.36 15.00 -2.22
N GLU A 185 7.58 15.98 -3.08
CA GLU A 185 8.03 17.32 -2.68
C GLU A 185 7.03 17.98 -1.71
N VAL A 186 5.73 17.88 -2.00
CA VAL A 186 4.67 18.41 -1.14
C VAL A 186 4.57 17.65 0.19
N LEU A 187 4.69 16.32 0.18
CA LEU A 187 4.67 15.52 1.42
C LEU A 187 5.90 15.78 2.30
N LEU A 188 7.09 15.93 1.71
CA LEU A 188 8.30 16.30 2.44
C LEU A 188 8.23 17.73 2.97
N ARG A 189 7.53 18.63 2.26
CA ARG A 189 7.20 19.95 2.78
C ARG A 189 6.29 19.85 4.01
N LEU A 190 5.21 19.07 3.94
CA LEU A 190 4.33 18.80 5.09
C LEU A 190 5.11 18.29 6.31
N ILE A 191 6.00 17.31 6.11
CA ILE A 191 6.80 16.73 7.19
C ILE A 191 7.76 17.74 7.82
N ARG A 192 8.39 18.60 7.02
CA ARG A 192 9.38 19.58 7.52
C ARG A 192 8.73 20.80 8.16
N GLU A 193 7.69 21.33 7.52
CA GLU A 193 7.07 22.60 7.94
C GLU A 193 6.02 22.38 9.03
N GLN A 194 5.38 21.20 9.09
CA GLN A 194 4.29 20.91 10.04
C GLN A 194 4.51 19.56 10.75
N PRO A 195 5.62 19.37 11.49
CA PRO A 195 6.00 18.09 12.08
C PRO A 195 5.03 17.57 13.16
N THR A 196 4.17 18.44 13.71
CA THR A 196 3.12 18.09 14.67
C THR A 196 1.77 17.81 14.01
N SER A 197 1.70 17.85 12.67
CA SER A 197 0.44 17.64 11.95
C SER A 197 -0.10 16.22 12.17
N PRO A 198 -1.41 16.05 12.37
CA PRO A 198 -2.05 14.72 12.39
C PRO A 198 -1.93 13.99 11.05
N PHE A 199 -1.52 14.66 9.96
CA PHE A 199 -1.39 14.06 8.63
C PHE A 199 0.01 13.49 8.34
N ILE A 200 0.97 13.66 9.25
CA ILE A 200 2.31 13.07 9.13
C ILE A 200 2.29 11.54 8.89
N PRO A 201 1.45 10.74 9.56
CA PRO A 201 1.42 9.28 9.34
C PRO A 201 0.95 8.93 7.92
N HIS A 202 -0.01 9.70 7.39
CA HIS A 202 -0.49 9.56 6.01
C HIS A 202 0.60 9.94 5.00
N ALA A 203 1.41 10.96 5.29
CA ALA A 203 2.55 11.32 4.45
C ALA A 203 3.58 10.18 4.38
N PHE A 204 3.90 9.54 5.51
CA PHE A 204 4.78 8.37 5.53
C PHE A 204 4.22 7.22 4.69
N MET A 205 2.91 6.93 4.80
CA MET A 205 2.26 5.91 3.97
C MET A 205 2.37 6.21 2.47
N LEU A 206 2.02 7.43 2.04
CA LEU A 206 2.01 7.80 0.63
C LEU A 206 3.41 7.81 0.00
N ILE A 207 4.43 8.27 0.74
CA ILE A 207 5.83 8.16 0.30
C ILE A 207 6.25 6.68 0.29
N GLY A 208 5.84 5.90 1.29
CA GLY A 208 6.11 4.47 1.39
C GLY A 208 5.56 3.70 0.18
N ASP A 209 4.34 4.00 -0.25
CA ASP A 209 3.69 3.39 -1.40
C ASP A 209 4.44 3.65 -2.70
N GLN A 210 4.95 4.87 -2.83
CA GLN A 210 5.75 5.26 -3.98
C GLN A 210 7.09 4.54 -3.96
N LEU A 211 7.81 4.59 -2.85
CA LEU A 211 9.13 3.97 -2.73
C LEU A 211 9.05 2.46 -2.82
N ALA A 212 8.00 1.83 -2.31
CA ALA A 212 7.86 0.37 -2.33
C ALA A 212 7.92 -0.25 -3.73
N ARG A 213 7.73 0.53 -4.80
CA ARG A 213 7.89 0.10 -6.19
C ARG A 213 9.35 0.07 -6.64
N ASP A 214 10.13 1.08 -6.24
CA ASP A 214 11.49 1.32 -6.73
C ASP A 214 12.56 0.84 -5.73
N ASP A 215 12.31 1.05 -4.43
CA ASP A 215 13.12 0.68 -3.27
C ASP A 215 12.18 0.13 -2.17
N PRO A 216 11.86 -1.17 -2.22
CA PRO A 216 11.00 -1.84 -1.24
C PRO A 216 11.49 -1.66 0.21
N GLU A 217 12.80 -1.71 0.44
CA GLU A 217 13.39 -1.52 1.77
C GLU A 217 13.13 -0.12 2.34
N ALA A 218 13.26 0.93 1.51
CA ALA A 218 12.88 2.28 1.94
C ALA A 218 11.37 2.40 2.19
N GLY A 219 10.54 1.75 1.37
CA GLY A 219 9.09 1.68 1.59
C GLY A 219 8.75 1.05 2.94
N LYS A 220 9.35 -0.11 3.27
CA LYS A 220 9.16 -0.82 4.54
C LYS A 220 9.48 0.05 5.75
N ARG A 221 10.62 0.74 5.75
CA ARG A 221 11.00 1.66 6.84
C ARG A 221 9.97 2.77 7.08
N LEU A 222 9.33 3.26 6.01
CA LEU A 222 8.27 4.27 6.13
C LEU A 222 6.97 3.69 6.67
N TYR A 223 6.60 2.46 6.27
CA TYR A 223 5.45 1.79 6.88
C TYR A 223 5.70 1.46 8.36
N GLU A 224 6.89 0.98 8.73
CA GLU A 224 7.27 0.79 10.13
C GLU A 224 7.10 2.08 10.92
N ARG A 225 7.59 3.20 10.37
CA ARG A 225 7.42 4.51 10.99
C ARG A 225 5.94 4.90 11.11
N ALA A 226 5.15 4.73 10.05
CA ALA A 226 3.71 5.01 10.06
C ALA A 226 2.96 4.17 11.11
N ALA A 227 3.34 2.91 11.30
CA ALA A 227 2.74 2.01 12.29
C ALA A 227 3.04 2.41 13.75
N THR A 228 4.02 3.29 14.01
CA THR A 228 4.29 3.79 15.36
C THR A 228 3.29 4.85 15.85
N PHE A 229 2.47 5.41 14.96
CA PHE A 229 1.50 6.44 15.31
C PHE A 229 0.21 5.81 15.85
N PRO A 230 -0.45 6.43 16.85
CA PRO A 230 -1.67 5.90 17.46
C PRO A 230 -2.92 6.20 16.61
N MET A 231 -2.84 5.97 15.30
CA MET A 231 -3.94 6.13 14.35
C MET A 231 -4.30 4.74 13.79
N PRO A 232 -5.34 4.09 14.32
CA PRO A 232 -5.63 2.68 14.00
C PRO A 232 -5.73 2.38 12.51
N GLU A 233 -6.35 3.28 11.74
CA GLU A 233 -6.51 3.16 10.29
C GLU A 233 -5.17 3.18 9.55
N VAL A 234 -4.22 4.00 10.01
CA VAL A 234 -2.85 4.06 9.48
C VAL A 234 -2.07 2.81 9.85
N VAL A 235 -2.22 2.33 11.09
CA VAL A 235 -1.58 1.10 11.58
C VAL A 235 -2.00 -0.11 10.74
N VAL A 236 -3.30 -0.24 10.45
CA VAL A 236 -3.83 -1.32 9.57
C VAL A 236 -3.16 -1.27 8.21
N TYR A 237 -3.16 -0.09 7.57
CA TYR A 237 -2.58 0.09 6.25
C TYR A 237 -1.09 -0.21 6.24
N ALA A 238 -0.35 0.34 7.21
CA ALA A 238 1.09 0.21 7.33
C ALA A 238 1.50 -1.25 7.51
N HIS A 239 0.87 -1.99 8.43
CA HIS A 239 1.14 -3.43 8.59
C HIS A 239 0.82 -4.21 7.33
N TYR A 240 -0.32 -3.94 6.69
CA TYR A 240 -0.72 -4.61 5.45
C TYR A 240 0.30 -4.39 4.33
N ARG A 241 0.68 -3.13 4.06
CA ARG A 241 1.62 -2.81 2.97
C ARG A 241 3.03 -3.29 3.26
N HIS A 242 3.46 -3.25 4.51
CA HIS A 242 4.73 -3.84 4.93
C HIS A 242 4.75 -5.36 4.68
N ALA A 243 3.70 -6.08 5.10
CA ALA A 243 3.57 -7.50 4.83
C ALA A 243 3.59 -7.82 3.32
N TRP A 244 2.91 -6.99 2.53
CA TRP A 244 2.88 -7.15 1.08
C TRP A 244 4.27 -7.02 0.45
N CYS A 245 5.07 -6.02 0.85
CA CYS A 245 6.46 -5.86 0.39
C CYS A 245 7.28 -7.12 0.70
N MET A 246 7.21 -7.63 1.94
CA MET A 246 7.91 -8.85 2.34
C MET A 246 7.53 -10.10 1.53
N LEU A 247 6.32 -10.15 0.96
CA LEU A 247 5.88 -11.24 0.10
C LEU A 247 6.29 -11.11 -1.37
N HIS A 248 6.60 -9.91 -1.86
CA HIS A 248 6.75 -9.64 -3.29
C HIS A 248 8.15 -9.16 -3.68
N GLU A 249 9.06 -9.04 -2.72
CA GLU A 249 10.49 -8.77 -2.95
C GLU A 249 11.25 -10.00 -3.47
N SER A 250 12.50 -9.83 -3.91
CA SER A 250 13.40 -10.93 -4.28
C SER A 250 13.77 -11.79 -3.07
N GLU A 251 14.09 -11.16 -1.94
CA GLU A 251 14.37 -11.81 -0.66
C GLU A 251 13.08 -11.95 0.17
N ARG A 252 12.19 -12.82 -0.29
CA ARG A 252 10.87 -13.02 0.33
C ARG A 252 11.01 -13.50 1.77
N ARG A 253 10.23 -12.90 2.68
CA ARG A 253 10.15 -13.29 4.11
C ARG A 253 8.70 -13.64 4.47
N PRO A 254 8.19 -14.80 4.00
CA PRO A 254 6.78 -15.16 4.16
C PRO A 254 6.36 -15.39 5.62
N ASP A 255 7.30 -15.73 6.50
CA ASP A 255 7.10 -15.84 7.95
C ASP A 255 6.81 -14.48 8.58
N GLN A 256 7.63 -13.46 8.29
CA GLN A 256 7.45 -12.10 8.78
C GLN A 256 6.21 -11.44 8.16
N ALA A 257 5.96 -11.69 6.88
CA ALA A 257 4.76 -11.22 6.21
C ALA A 257 3.49 -11.81 6.84
N LEU A 258 3.48 -13.12 7.14
CA LEU A 258 2.36 -13.77 7.81
C LEU A 258 2.05 -13.09 9.16
N GLU A 259 3.07 -12.78 9.95
CA GLU A 259 2.90 -12.07 11.22
C GLU A 259 2.31 -10.67 11.02
N LEU A 260 2.84 -9.89 10.07
CA LEU A 260 2.35 -8.54 9.79
C LEU A 260 0.92 -8.53 9.26
N PHE A 261 0.51 -9.49 8.43
CA PHE A 261 -0.89 -9.61 8.02
C PHE A 261 -1.82 -9.93 9.20
N VAL A 262 -1.40 -10.79 10.13
CA VAL A 262 -2.17 -11.04 11.36
C VAL A 262 -2.33 -9.74 12.15
N ARG A 263 -1.25 -8.97 12.33
CA ARG A 263 -1.31 -7.66 13.02
C ARG A 263 -2.21 -6.66 12.30
N ALA A 264 -2.22 -6.64 10.96
CA ALA A 264 -3.11 -5.78 10.17
C ALA A 264 -4.59 -6.17 10.37
N ILE A 265 -4.89 -7.47 10.38
CA ILE A 265 -6.24 -8.01 10.61
C ILE A 265 -6.71 -7.69 12.03
N ASP A 266 -5.87 -7.94 13.04
CA ASP A 266 -6.20 -7.66 14.44
C ASP A 266 -6.46 -6.17 14.66
N ALA A 267 -5.59 -5.30 14.10
CA ALA A 267 -5.80 -3.86 14.15
C ALA A 267 -7.10 -3.43 13.47
N ALA A 268 -7.44 -4.02 12.31
CA ALA A 268 -8.66 -3.69 11.58
C ALA A 268 -9.92 -4.09 12.35
N LEU A 269 -9.90 -5.25 13.01
CA LEU A 269 -11.00 -5.71 13.86
C LEU A 269 -11.18 -4.83 15.10
N GLN A 270 -10.11 -4.20 15.61
CA GLN A 270 -10.18 -3.23 16.72
C GLN A 270 -10.76 -1.88 16.29
N VAL A 271 -10.52 -1.43 15.06
CA VAL A 271 -11.15 -0.21 14.51
C VAL A 271 -12.66 -0.40 14.40
N GLY A 272 -13.11 -1.60 14.04
CA GLY A 272 -14.49 -1.89 13.69
C GLY A 272 -14.89 -1.24 12.36
N THR A 273 -16.17 -1.32 12.01
CA THR A 273 -16.71 -0.56 10.88
C THR A 273 -16.84 0.91 11.31
N PRO A 274 -16.14 1.86 10.67
CA PRO A 274 -16.24 3.25 11.06
C PRO A 274 -17.66 3.77 10.79
N VAL A 275 -18.41 4.01 11.88
CA VAL A 275 -19.77 4.59 11.89
C VAL A 275 -19.72 6.13 11.80
N ALA A 276 -18.55 6.75 11.78
CA ALA A 276 -18.43 8.20 11.80
C ALA A 276 -18.38 8.82 10.39
N GLU A 277 -19.27 9.79 10.15
CA GLU A 277 -19.25 10.72 9.01
C GLU A 277 -17.99 11.59 9.07
N ALA A 278 -16.90 11.14 8.44
CA ALA A 278 -15.78 12.04 8.18
C ALA A 278 -16.23 13.16 7.23
N PRO A 279 -15.76 14.41 7.38
CA PRO A 279 -16.15 15.50 6.49
C PRO A 279 -15.87 15.16 5.02
N PRO A 280 -16.74 15.56 4.07
CA PRO A 280 -16.48 15.39 2.64
C PRO A 280 -15.10 15.92 2.26
N GLY A 281 -14.37 15.16 1.45
CA GLY A 281 -13.00 15.51 1.11
C GLY A 281 -12.06 15.44 2.33
N THR A 282 -12.21 14.41 3.16
CA THR A 282 -11.18 13.87 4.08
C THR A 282 -10.67 12.52 3.58
N LEU A 283 -9.37 12.25 3.68
CA LEU A 283 -8.76 10.97 3.32
C LEU A 283 -9.19 9.90 4.33
N ARG A 284 -9.85 8.85 3.86
CA ARG A 284 -10.41 7.73 4.64
C ARG A 284 -9.88 6.41 4.09
N ILE A 285 -9.04 5.76 4.86
CA ILE A 285 -8.48 4.46 4.51
C ILE A 285 -9.61 3.40 4.50
N PRO A 286 -9.80 2.62 3.42
CA PRO A 286 -10.89 1.65 3.32
C PRO A 286 -10.57 0.36 4.09
N ILE A 287 -10.81 0.38 5.42
CA ILE A 287 -10.45 -0.70 6.35
C ILE A 287 -11.06 -2.06 5.97
N ASP A 288 -12.33 -2.10 5.55
CA ASP A 288 -12.96 -3.37 5.16
C ASP A 288 -12.29 -4.01 3.94
N ALA A 289 -11.92 -3.19 2.95
CA ALA A 289 -11.22 -3.65 1.75
C ALA A 289 -9.80 -4.12 2.10
N LEU A 290 -9.11 -3.40 2.98
CA LEU A 290 -7.80 -3.79 3.52
C LEU A 290 -7.85 -5.12 4.27
N LEU A 291 -8.86 -5.29 5.12
CA LEU A 291 -9.07 -6.49 5.90
C LEU A 291 -9.26 -7.71 4.98
N LEU A 292 -10.10 -7.58 3.95
CA LEU A 292 -10.29 -8.63 2.96
C LEU A 292 -9.02 -8.90 2.15
N ALA A 293 -8.29 -7.86 1.73
CA ALA A 293 -7.02 -8.00 1.03
C ALA A 293 -5.98 -8.70 1.91
N ALA A 294 -5.82 -8.29 3.17
CA ALA A 294 -4.91 -8.89 4.13
C ALA A 294 -5.19 -10.37 4.33
N ARG A 295 -6.45 -10.79 4.50
CA ARG A 295 -6.82 -12.20 4.62
C ARG A 295 -6.48 -13.00 3.37
N ARG A 296 -6.68 -12.44 2.17
CA ARG A 296 -6.38 -13.11 0.90
C ARG A 296 -4.87 -13.33 0.72
N GLU A 297 -4.08 -12.30 0.96
CA GLU A 297 -2.61 -12.36 0.83
C GLU A 297 -1.96 -13.17 1.96
N LEU A 298 -2.54 -13.15 3.15
CA LEU A 298 -2.13 -13.99 4.29
C LEU A 298 -2.16 -15.49 3.93
N VAL A 299 -3.11 -15.93 3.11
CA VAL A 299 -3.15 -17.33 2.65
C VAL A 299 -1.94 -17.68 1.78
N VAL A 300 -1.44 -16.73 0.98
CA VAL A 300 -0.24 -16.91 0.17
C VAL A 300 0.99 -17.08 1.06
N ALA A 301 1.13 -16.24 2.09
CA ALA A 301 2.18 -16.38 3.10
C ALA A 301 2.08 -17.72 3.84
N TYR A 302 0.89 -18.08 4.30
CA TYR A 302 0.64 -19.33 5.02
C TYR A 302 0.98 -20.57 4.17
N ALA A 303 0.74 -20.53 2.86
CA ALA A 303 1.10 -21.65 1.99
C ALA A 303 2.61 -21.93 1.94
N GLU A 304 3.46 -20.96 2.27
CA GLU A 304 4.93 -21.11 2.23
C GLU A 304 5.52 -21.56 3.55
N VAL A 305 4.96 -21.12 4.68
CA VAL A 305 5.53 -21.39 6.02
C VAL A 305 4.61 -22.19 6.94
N GLY A 306 3.34 -22.29 6.59
CA GLY A 306 2.30 -22.91 7.39
C GLY A 306 2.21 -24.43 7.20
N LYS A 307 1.46 -25.07 8.09
CA LYS A 307 1.19 -26.52 8.03
C LYS A 307 -0.26 -26.76 7.59
N PRO A 308 -0.53 -27.60 6.57
CA PRO A 308 -1.89 -27.82 6.06
C PRO A 308 -2.88 -28.22 7.16
N GLY A 309 -2.54 -29.22 7.99
CA GLY A 309 -3.42 -29.71 9.05
C GLY A 309 -3.64 -28.75 10.23
N LYS A 310 -3.00 -27.58 10.24
CA LYS A 310 -3.25 -26.51 11.23
C LYS A 310 -4.04 -25.33 10.64
N ALA A 311 -4.30 -25.34 9.33
CA ALA A 311 -4.85 -24.20 8.61
C ALA A 311 -6.26 -23.84 9.09
N TRP A 312 -7.13 -24.81 9.31
CA TRP A 312 -8.50 -24.54 9.76
C TRP A 312 -8.54 -23.80 11.11
N ALA A 313 -7.78 -24.29 12.08
CA ALA A 313 -7.69 -23.67 13.40
C ALA A 313 -7.07 -22.27 13.33
N PHE A 314 -6.02 -22.11 12.51
CA PHE A 314 -5.37 -20.82 12.29
C PHE A 314 -6.33 -19.80 11.65
N PHE A 315 -7.01 -20.17 10.56
CA PHE A 315 -8.00 -19.32 9.89
C PHE A 315 -9.24 -19.06 10.74
N GLY A 316 -9.53 -19.88 11.75
CA GLY A 316 -10.57 -19.57 12.74
C GLY A 316 -10.29 -18.32 13.57
N ARG A 317 -9.03 -17.92 13.71
CA ARG A 317 -8.67 -16.68 14.43
C ARG A 317 -8.77 -15.45 13.53
N VAL A 318 -8.30 -15.56 12.29
CA VAL A 318 -8.15 -14.41 11.38
C VAL A 318 -9.31 -14.26 10.39
N GLY A 319 -10.08 -15.31 10.15
CA GLY A 319 -11.14 -15.38 9.14
C GLY A 319 -12.54 -15.08 9.66
N GLN A 320 -12.70 -14.82 10.97
CA GLN A 320 -13.99 -14.38 11.52
C GLN A 320 -14.13 -12.86 11.37
N ASP A 321 -15.28 -12.44 10.87
CA ASP A 321 -15.59 -11.03 10.62
C ASP A 321 -17.06 -10.74 10.94
N PRO A 322 -17.38 -9.75 11.79
CA PRO A 322 -18.76 -9.28 11.95
C PRO A 322 -19.43 -8.87 10.64
N SER A 323 -18.66 -8.30 9.70
CA SER A 323 -19.18 -7.75 8.43
C SER A 323 -19.32 -8.79 7.32
N HIS A 324 -18.47 -9.82 7.30
CA HIS A 324 -18.39 -10.80 6.21
C HIS A 324 -18.66 -12.24 6.63
N GLY A 325 -18.91 -12.48 7.92
CA GLY A 325 -19.17 -13.81 8.47
C GLY A 325 -17.91 -14.68 8.57
N ASP A 326 -18.07 -15.99 8.34
CA ASP A 326 -16.99 -16.97 8.43
C ASP A 326 -16.28 -17.16 7.09
N LEU A 327 -15.09 -16.56 6.95
CA LEU A 327 -14.26 -16.66 5.74
C LEU A 327 -13.33 -17.87 5.73
N ARG A 328 -13.33 -18.73 6.77
CA ARG A 328 -12.49 -19.94 6.79
C ARG A 328 -12.63 -20.80 5.54
N PRO A 329 -13.84 -21.09 5.02
CA PRO A 329 -13.97 -21.95 3.84
C PRO A 329 -13.33 -21.33 2.59
N GLU A 330 -13.50 -20.01 2.37
CA GLU A 330 -12.85 -19.31 1.25
C GLU A 330 -11.32 -19.34 1.38
N MET A 331 -10.80 -19.07 2.58
CA MET A 331 -9.35 -19.07 2.82
C MET A 331 -8.76 -20.47 2.63
N MET A 332 -9.45 -21.53 3.05
CA MET A 332 -9.04 -22.92 2.81
C MET A 332 -9.06 -23.28 1.32
N LEU A 333 -10.07 -22.84 0.56
CA LEU A 333 -10.11 -23.05 -0.89
C LEU A 333 -8.93 -22.37 -1.60
N ARG A 334 -8.62 -21.12 -1.20
CA ARG A 334 -7.43 -20.40 -1.69
C ARG A 334 -6.14 -21.12 -1.32
N LEU A 335 -6.05 -21.68 -0.11
CA LEU A 335 -4.87 -22.43 0.33
C LEU A 335 -4.69 -23.71 -0.50
N ALA A 336 -5.76 -24.46 -0.76
CA ALA A 336 -5.71 -25.64 -1.62
C ALA A 336 -5.24 -25.29 -3.04
N ALA A 337 -5.75 -24.19 -3.61
CA ALA A 337 -5.32 -23.69 -4.91
C ALA A 337 -3.83 -23.29 -4.91
N ALA A 338 -3.38 -22.61 -3.85
CA ALA A 338 -2.00 -22.17 -3.68
C ALA A 338 -1.01 -23.36 -3.55
N TYR A 339 -1.38 -24.42 -2.83
CA TYR A 339 -0.59 -25.66 -2.77
C TYR A 339 -0.56 -26.37 -4.12
N ARG A 340 -1.70 -26.47 -4.81
CA ARG A 340 -1.78 -27.10 -6.13
C ARG A 340 -0.90 -26.38 -7.17
N ALA A 341 -0.92 -25.05 -7.17
CA ALA A 341 -0.10 -24.23 -8.07
C ALA A 341 1.42 -24.47 -7.86
N ARG A 342 1.83 -24.85 -6.64
CA ARG A 342 3.22 -25.20 -6.30
C ARG A 342 3.56 -26.68 -6.49
N GLY A 343 2.63 -27.49 -7.03
CA GLY A 343 2.82 -28.94 -7.20
C GLY A 343 2.63 -29.77 -5.92
N GLN A 344 2.25 -29.14 -4.81
CA GLN A 344 2.00 -29.77 -3.49
C GLN A 344 0.60 -30.40 -3.46
N ARG A 345 0.45 -31.49 -4.23
CA ARG A 345 -0.85 -32.13 -4.48
C ARG A 345 -1.42 -32.81 -3.24
N ASP A 346 -0.58 -33.42 -2.41
CA ASP A 346 -1.03 -34.15 -1.23
C ASP A 346 -1.51 -33.18 -0.15
N GLU A 347 -0.82 -32.04 0.03
CA GLU A 347 -1.24 -30.94 0.89
C GLU A 347 -2.58 -30.36 0.43
N ALA A 348 -2.74 -30.11 -0.88
CA ALA A 348 -4.02 -29.65 -1.42
C ALA A 348 -5.16 -30.64 -1.16
N ARG A 349 -4.92 -31.96 -1.28
CA ARG A 349 -5.91 -33.00 -0.95
C ARG A 349 -6.27 -32.99 0.54
N LEU A 350 -5.30 -32.82 1.44
CA LEU A 350 -5.55 -32.72 2.88
C LEU A 350 -6.48 -31.54 3.21
N ILE A 351 -6.21 -30.37 2.64
CA ILE A 351 -7.07 -29.19 2.80
C ILE A 351 -8.48 -29.44 2.28
N CYS A 352 -8.61 -30.11 1.13
CA CYS A 352 -9.91 -30.42 0.54
C CYS A 352 -10.70 -31.49 1.31
N ALA A 353 -10.02 -32.47 1.90
CA ALA A 353 -10.64 -33.45 2.79
C ALA A 353 -11.17 -32.76 4.06
N GLU A 354 -10.37 -31.86 4.66
CA GLU A 354 -10.80 -31.08 5.82
C GLU A 354 -11.98 -30.16 5.51
N LEU A 355 -12.00 -29.52 4.31
CA LEU A 355 -13.14 -28.75 3.83
C LEU A 355 -14.41 -29.60 3.68
N ALA A 356 -14.29 -30.83 3.15
CA ALA A 356 -15.43 -31.72 3.00
C ALA A 356 -16.05 -32.13 4.33
N ASP A 357 -15.24 -32.29 5.38
CA ASP A 357 -15.68 -32.61 6.74
C ASP A 357 -16.33 -31.41 7.42
N ARG A 358 -15.65 -30.25 7.42
CA ARG A 358 -16.04 -29.10 8.24
C ARG A 358 -16.95 -28.08 7.55
N ALA A 359 -16.91 -28.01 6.22
CA ALA A 359 -17.68 -27.06 5.41
C ALA A 359 -18.13 -27.71 4.09
N PRO A 360 -19.00 -28.74 4.14
CA PRO A 360 -19.35 -29.57 2.98
C PRO A 360 -19.93 -28.76 1.80
N ALA A 361 -20.57 -27.62 2.06
CA ALA A 361 -21.08 -26.73 1.02
C ALA A 361 -19.97 -26.08 0.15
N ALA A 362 -18.78 -25.86 0.71
CA ALA A 362 -17.64 -25.27 -0.01
C ALA A 362 -16.75 -26.32 -0.71
N ALA A 363 -16.85 -27.59 -0.29
CA ALA A 363 -16.01 -28.68 -0.79
C ALA A 363 -16.08 -28.96 -2.31
N PRO A 364 -17.21 -28.79 -3.02
CA PRO A 364 -17.27 -28.98 -4.47
C PRO A 364 -16.35 -28.04 -5.26
N SER A 365 -15.97 -26.90 -4.69
CA SER A 365 -15.09 -25.91 -5.34
C SER A 365 -13.61 -26.24 -5.22
N CYS A 366 -13.25 -27.39 -4.64
CA CYS A 366 -11.86 -27.79 -4.47
C CYS A 366 -11.18 -28.07 -5.83
N PRO A 367 -9.99 -27.50 -6.06
CA PRO A 367 -9.32 -27.63 -7.35
C PRO A 367 -8.83 -29.07 -7.59
N GLY A 368 -9.44 -29.76 -8.56
CA GLY A 368 -8.94 -31.04 -9.06
C GLY A 368 -9.44 -32.28 -8.33
N ARG A 369 -10.72 -32.27 -7.90
CA ARG A 369 -11.47 -33.53 -7.75
C ARG A 369 -11.59 -34.25 -9.08
#